data_AF-A0A0P0GAQ7-F1
#
_entry.id   AF-A0A0P0GAQ7-F1
#
_cell.length_a   1.000
_cell.length_b   1.000
_cell.length_c   1.000
_cell.angle_alpha   90.00
_cell.angle_beta   90.00
_cell.angle_gamma   90.00
#
_symmetry.space_group_name_H-M   'P 1'
#
loop_
_entity.id
_entity.type
_entity.pdbx_description
1 polymer ?
#
loop_
_entity_poly.entity_id
_entity_poly.type
_entity_poly.pdbx_seq_one_letter_code
_entity_poly.pdbx_strand_id
1 'polypeptide(L)' 'YHRRHKVCEFHAKAAVVLLSGQHQRFCQQCSRFHEISEFDEAKRSCRRRLAGHNERRRKSSYDSH' A
#
# COMPACT_ATOMS: atom_id res chain seq x y z
N TYR A 1 -13.86 6.56 4.64
CA TYR A 1 -12.49 6.01 4.61
C TYR A 1 -11.55 6.77 5.56
N HIS A 2 -11.24 8.03 5.28
CA HIS A 2 -10.32 8.88 6.06
C HIS A 2 -10.57 8.88 7.59
N ARG A 3 -11.80 9.14 8.04
CA ARG A 3 -12.18 9.07 9.47
C ARG A 3 -12.00 7.67 10.08
N ARG A 4 -12.35 6.60 9.34
CA ARG A 4 -12.23 5.20 9.81
C ARG A 4 -10.78 4.79 10.04
N HIS A 5 -9.88 5.25 9.17
CA HIS A 5 -8.45 4.89 9.21
C HIS A 5 -7.58 5.95 9.89
N LYS A 6 -8.20 6.95 10.53
CA LYS A 6 -7.51 8.05 11.23
C LYS A 6 -6.41 8.69 10.39
N VAL A 7 -6.70 8.94 9.11
CA VAL A 7 -5.78 9.54 8.14
C VAL A 7 -6.51 10.66 7.40
N CYS A 8 -5.86 11.81 7.22
CA CYS A 8 -6.44 12.89 6.41
C CYS A 8 -6.26 12.60 4.91
N GLU A 9 -7.01 13.30 4.06
CA GLU A 9 -6.93 13.10 2.62
C GLU A 9 -5.53 13.37 2.05
N PHE A 10 -4.88 14.41 2.57
CA PHE A 10 -3.52 14.76 2.17
C PHE A 10 -2.53 13.62 2.44
N HIS A 11 -2.45 13.13 3.70
CA HIS A 11 -1.53 12.04 4.06
C HIS A 11 -1.89 10.70 3.41
N ALA A 12 -3.16 10.46 3.09
CA ALA A 12 -3.58 9.28 2.34
C ALA A 12 -3.10 9.32 0.87
N LYS A 13 -2.83 10.52 0.33
CA LYS A 13 -2.40 10.72 -1.06
C LYS A 13 -0.93 11.07 -1.24
N ALA A 14 -0.27 11.57 -0.18
CA ALA A 14 1.13 11.95 -0.19
C ALA A 14 2.03 10.80 -0.64
N ALA A 15 3.05 11.13 -1.43
CA ALA A 15 4.09 10.17 -1.81
C ALA A 15 4.97 9.81 -0.61
N VAL A 16 5.23 10.79 0.26
CA VAL A 16 6.10 10.70 1.44
C VAL A 16 5.49 11.51 2.58
N VAL A 17 5.56 10.97 3.78
CA VAL A 17 5.28 11.66 5.05
C VAL A 17 6.40 11.36 6.03
N LEU A 18 6.81 12.34 6.83
CA LEU A 18 7.77 12.12 7.91
C LEU A 18 7.00 11.78 9.19
N LEU A 19 7.09 10.53 9.64
CA LEU A 19 6.45 10.03 10.86
C LEU A 19 7.49 9.39 11.76
N SER A 20 7.60 9.86 13.00
CA SER A 20 8.59 9.37 13.98
C SER A 20 10.02 9.37 13.45
N GLY A 21 10.40 10.40 12.67
CA GLY A 21 11.73 10.53 12.07
C GLY A 21 11.99 9.64 10.85
N GLN A 22 10.98 8.91 10.37
CA GLN A 22 11.12 7.99 9.24
C GLN A 22 10.24 8.43 8.07
N HIS A 23 10.77 8.27 6.85
CA HIS A 23 10.01 8.51 5.64
C HIS A 23 9.06 7.34 5.39
N GLN A 24 7.78 7.62 5.53
CA GLN A 24 6.71 6.64 5.41
C GLN A 24 5.72 7.04 4.31
N ARG A 25 4.90 6.09 3.89
CA ARG A 25 3.82 6.28 2.93
C ARG A 25 2.61 5.45 3.37
N PHE A 26 1.41 5.96 3.10
CA PHE A 26 0.17 5.26 3.44
C PHE A 26 -0.12 4.15 2.42
N CYS A 27 -0.24 2.91 2.88
CA CYS A 27 -0.66 1.77 2.06
C CYS A 27 -2.19 1.66 2.02
N GLN A 28 -2.79 1.82 0.84
CA GLN A 28 -4.25 1.81 0.69
C GLN A 28 -4.91 0.47 1.06
N GLN A 29 -4.20 -0.63 0.83
CA GLN A 29 -4.70 -1.98 1.11
C GLN A 29 -4.54 -2.40 2.58
N CYS A 30 -3.47 -1.96 3.23
CA CYS A 30 -3.21 -2.26 4.64
C CYS A 30 -3.87 -1.23 5.56
N SER A 31 -4.23 -0.07 5.01
CA SER A 31 -4.72 1.10 5.74
C SER A 31 -3.78 1.51 6.89
N ARG A 32 -2.47 1.42 6.64
CA ARG A 32 -1.39 1.69 7.59
C ARG A 32 -0.24 2.41 6.89
N PHE A 33 0.58 3.11 7.67
CA PHE A 33 1.83 3.68 7.20
C PHE A 33 2.93 2.62 7.22
N HIS A 34 3.73 2.63 6.17
CA HIS A 34 4.87 1.75 5.95
C HIS A 34 6.05 2.60 5.49
N GLU A 35 7.27 2.17 5.71
CA GLU A 35 8.43 2.86 5.16
C GLU A 35 8.35 2.91 3.63
N ILE A 36 8.87 3.98 3.03
CA ILE A 36 8.93 4.11 1.56
C ILE A 36 9.67 2.91 0.94
N SER A 37 10.69 2.40 1.63
CA SER A 37 11.47 1.23 1.23
C SER A 37 10.59 0.00 0.95
N GLU A 38 9.38 -0.11 1.52
CA GLU A 38 8.44 -1.22 1.32
C GLU A 38 7.51 -1.05 0.11
N PHE A 39 7.61 0.05 -0.63
CA PHE A 39 6.81 0.33 -1.82
C PHE A 39 7.65 0.23 -3.09
N ASP A 40 6.97 -0.08 -4.19
CA ASP A 40 7.47 0.25 -5.52
C ASP A 40 6.92 1.64 -5.84
N GLU A 41 7.76 2.61 -6.21
CA GLU A 41 7.41 4.05 -6.30
C GLU A 41 6.08 4.32 -7.05
N ALA A 42 5.85 3.57 -8.13
CA ALA A 42 4.66 3.64 -8.98
C ALA A 42 3.36 3.12 -8.31
N LYS A 43 3.45 2.43 -7.17
CA LYS A 43 2.32 1.74 -6.53
C LYS A 43 2.03 2.32 -5.14
N ARG A 44 0.73 2.42 -4.82
CA ARG A 44 0.19 2.93 -3.54
C ARG A 44 -0.08 1.82 -2.51
N SER A 45 0.37 0.62 -2.78
CA SER A 45 0.29 -0.55 -1.89
C SER A 45 1.67 -1.12 -1.68
N CYS A 46 1.97 -1.59 -0.47
CA CYS A 46 3.28 -2.17 -0.16
C CYS A 46 3.52 -3.46 -0.97
N ARG A 47 4.79 -3.77 -1.22
CA ARG A 47 5.24 -4.93 -2.01
C ARG A 47 4.63 -6.24 -1.49
N ARG A 48 4.61 -6.44 -0.17
CA ARG A 48 4.04 -7.63 0.48
C ARG A 48 2.60 -7.88 0.05
N ARG A 49 1.77 -6.83 0.05
CA ARG A 49 0.36 -6.98 -0.29
C ARG A 49 0.17 -7.16 -1.79
N LEU A 50 0.95 -6.46 -2.60
CA LEU A 50 0.94 -6.58 -4.05
C LEU A 50 1.35 -8.00 -4.52
N ALA A 51 2.37 -8.59 -3.91
CA ALA A 51 2.80 -9.97 -4.19
C ALA A 51 1.63 -10.96 -4.04
N GLY A 52 0.92 -10.92 -2.90
CA GLY A 52 -0.24 -11.77 -2.69
C GLY A 52 -1.41 -11.51 -3.65
N HIS A 53 -1.57 -10.29 -4.17
CA HIS A 53 -2.56 -10.02 -5.24
C HIS A 53 -2.14 -10.62 -6.56
N ASN A 54 -0.87 -10.48 -6.93
CA ASN A 54 -0.33 -11.02 -8.16
C ASN A 54 -0.38 -12.56 -8.18
N GLU A 55 -0.07 -13.22 -7.07
CA GLU A 55 -0.20 -14.68 -6.91
C GLU A 55 -1.64 -15.16 -7.11
N ARG A 56 -2.62 -14.52 -6.44
CA ARG A 56 -4.05 -14.86 -6.62
C ARG A 56 -4.49 -14.67 -8.07
N ARG A 57 -4.07 -13.57 -8.71
CA ARG A 57 -4.38 -13.32 -10.12
C ARG A 57 -3.77 -14.37 -11.04
N ARG A 58 -2.51 -14.75 -10.81
CA ARG A 58 -1.85 -15.83 -11.58
C ARG A 58 -2.59 -17.15 -11.42
N LYS A 59 -2.94 -17.54 -10.19
CA LYS A 59 -3.64 -18.81 -9.93
C LYS A 59 -5.02 -18.88 -10.59
N SER A 60 -5.79 -17.78 -10.55
CA SER A 60 -7.08 -17.70 -11.24
C SER A 60 -6.98 -17.80 -12.76
N SER A 61 -5.85 -17.40 -13.35
CA SER A 61 -5.62 -17.53 -14.80
C SER A 61 -5.30 -18.96 -15.23
N TYR A 62 -4.78 -19.79 -14.33
CA TYR A 62 -4.48 -21.20 -14.61
C TYR A 62 -5.70 -22.11 -14.38
N ASP A 63 -6.66 -21.68 -13.57
CA ASP A 63 -7.90 -22.41 -13.26
C ASP A 63 -9.03 -22.16 -14.28
N SER A 64 -8.73 -21.49 -15.40
CA SER A 64 -9.68 -21.18 -16.49
C SER A 64 -9.31 -21.87 -17.80
N HIS A 65 -8.63 -23.02 -17.74
CA HIS A 65 -8.43 -23.98 -18.82
C HIS A 65 -8.67 -25.38 -18.28
#